data_AF-A4S8I5-F1
#
_entry.id   AF-A4S8I5-F1
#
_cell.length_a   1.000
_cell.length_b   1.000
_cell.length_c   1.000
_cell.angle_alpha   90.00
_cell.angle_beta   90.00
_cell.angle_gamma   90.00
#
_symmetry.space_group_name_H-M   'P 1'
#
loop_
_entity.id
_entity.type
_entity.pdbx_description
1 polymer ?
#
loop_
_entity_poly.entity_id
_entity_poly.type
_entity_poly.pdbx_seq_one_letter_code
_entity_poly.pdbx_strand_id
1 'polypeptide(L)'
;MATSAIGAEMRGTTASSARRLLQQAETNDADADSQARIDRINWLGRAVVENGAFQFWTKNASGYYTAVNDYYVKSFELESDADVVGKTDVQLIVLVAGDRTIEDFEDAKPDETLDSIASAYREHDMMVQETGKATRFNERVIADDRVYDVVAIKAPFEGGTVGIAIPRNADDDINVVVTSESDDDESDDDESDDDESDDDD
;
A
#
# COMPACT_ATOMS: atom_id res chain seq x y z
N MET A 1 -76.96 7.28 23.68
CA MET A 1 -76.49 8.60 23.20
C MET A 1 -75.53 9.12 24.27
N ALA A 2 -74.25 9.44 24.05
CA ALA A 2 -73.54 9.86 22.86
C ALA A 2 -72.02 9.51 22.94
N THR A 3 -71.42 9.23 21.77
CA THR A 3 -70.04 9.51 21.27
C THR A 3 -68.89 9.81 22.25
N SER A 4 -67.82 9.01 22.26
CA SER A 4 -66.62 9.08 21.39
C SER A 4 -65.67 10.25 21.68
N ALA A 5 -64.44 9.93 22.09
CA ALA A 5 -63.23 10.63 21.66
C ALA A 5 -61.99 9.77 22.01
N ILE A 6 -61.68 8.83 21.12
CA ILE A 6 -60.27 8.51 20.82
C ILE A 6 -59.77 9.78 20.13
N GLY A 7 -58.94 10.56 20.82
CA GLY A 7 -58.47 11.87 20.37
C GLY A 7 -56.97 11.98 20.60
N ALA A 8 -56.25 11.99 19.48
CA ALA A 8 -54.82 12.24 19.34
C ALA A 8 -54.33 13.44 20.15
N GLU A 9 -53.09 13.37 20.63
CA GLU A 9 -52.16 14.50 20.57
C GLU A 9 -50.71 14.02 20.80
N MET A 10 -50.03 13.68 19.71
CA MET A 10 -48.57 13.75 19.62
C MET A 10 -48.15 15.19 19.92
N ARG A 11 -47.71 15.47 21.15
CA ARG A 11 -47.20 16.79 21.52
C ARG A 11 -45.72 16.91 21.19
N GLY A 12 -45.48 17.50 20.01
CA GLY A 12 -44.52 18.59 19.85
C GLY A 12 -43.05 18.31 20.16
N THR A 13 -42.36 17.64 19.26
CA THR A 13 -40.94 17.94 19.04
C THR A 13 -40.88 19.39 18.55
N THR A 14 -40.34 20.30 19.36
CA THR A 14 -40.07 21.68 18.92
C THR A 14 -39.13 21.63 17.71
N ALA A 15 -39.22 22.62 16.79
CA ALA A 15 -38.37 22.65 15.60
C ALA A 15 -36.86 22.57 15.93
N SER A 16 -36.45 23.04 17.11
CA SER A 16 -35.09 22.90 17.63
C SER A 16 -34.73 21.47 18.07
N SER A 17 -35.65 20.76 18.71
CA SER A 17 -35.46 19.35 19.09
C SER A 17 -35.48 18.42 17.87
N ALA A 18 -36.32 18.71 16.87
CA ALA A 18 -36.35 17.96 15.61
C ALA A 18 -35.04 18.13 14.81
N ARG A 19 -34.51 19.35 14.71
CA ARG A 19 -33.20 19.61 14.09
C ARG A 19 -32.05 18.91 14.79
N ARG A 20 -32.05 18.88 16.13
CA ARG A 20 -31.02 18.17 16.90
C ARG A 20 -31.04 16.66 16.64
N LEU A 21 -32.23 16.06 16.56
CA LEU A 21 -32.38 14.62 16.28
C LEU A 21 -31.93 14.27 14.85
N LEU A 22 -32.24 15.11 13.87
CA LEU A 22 -31.76 14.95 12.49
C LEU A 22 -30.24 15.05 12.40
N GLN A 23 -29.65 16.08 13.02
CA GLN A 23 -28.19 16.25 13.03
C GLN A 23 -27.49 15.09 13.74
N GLN A 24 -28.08 14.56 14.81
CA GLN A 24 -27.54 13.39 15.50
C GLN A 24 -27.68 12.10 14.67
N ALA A 25 -28.79 11.94 13.92
CA ALA A 25 -28.96 10.83 12.98
C ALA A 25 -27.94 10.91 11.83
N GLU A 26 -27.76 12.08 11.23
CA GLU A 26 -26.76 12.33 10.16
C GLU A 26 -25.33 12.05 10.66
N THR A 27 -25.02 12.43 11.90
CA THR A 27 -23.71 12.14 12.50
C THR A 27 -23.52 10.64 12.72
N ASN A 28 -24.53 9.96 13.28
CA ASN A 28 -24.49 8.52 13.49
C ASN A 28 -24.37 7.72 12.17
N ASP A 29 -25.04 8.18 11.10
CA ASP A 29 -24.96 7.56 9.78
C ASP A 29 -23.58 7.77 9.14
N ALA A 30 -22.99 8.96 9.29
CA ALA A 30 -21.62 9.24 8.84
C ALA A 30 -20.56 8.44 9.62
N ASP A 31 -20.76 8.25 10.92
CA ASP A 31 -19.92 7.41 11.78
C ASP A 31 -20.05 5.93 11.40
N ALA A 32 -21.26 5.46 11.08
CA ALA A 32 -21.51 4.09 10.63
C ALA A 32 -20.87 3.80 9.27
N ASP A 33 -20.94 4.74 8.31
CA ASP A 33 -20.27 4.62 7.01
C ASP A 33 -18.74 4.63 7.17
N SER A 34 -18.22 5.46 8.08
CA SER A 34 -16.80 5.52 8.42
C SER A 34 -16.31 4.19 9.03
N GLN A 35 -17.07 3.60 9.95
CA GLN A 35 -16.72 2.31 10.55
C GLN A 35 -16.79 1.18 9.52
N ALA A 36 -17.83 1.14 8.69
CA ALA A 36 -17.94 0.14 7.62
C ALA A 36 -16.77 0.23 6.62
N ARG A 37 -16.30 1.45 6.32
CA ARG A 37 -15.11 1.67 5.49
C ARG A 37 -13.84 1.15 6.17
N ILE A 38 -13.63 1.45 7.45
CA ILE A 38 -12.47 0.96 8.22
C ILE A 38 -12.47 -0.57 8.25
N ASP A 39 -13.61 -1.18 8.55
CA ASP A 39 -13.76 -2.63 8.60
C ASP A 39 -13.43 -3.23 7.24
N ARG A 40 -13.96 -2.68 6.15
CA ARG A 40 -13.66 -3.14 4.78
C ARG A 40 -12.16 -3.07 4.47
N ILE A 41 -11.49 -1.98 4.83
CA ILE A 41 -10.04 -1.82 4.60
C ILE A 41 -9.26 -2.85 5.43
N ASN A 42 -9.63 -3.06 6.69
CA ASN A 42 -8.99 -4.06 7.55
C ASN A 42 -9.17 -5.47 6.99
N TRP A 43 -10.37 -5.83 6.55
CA TRP A 43 -10.65 -7.12 5.92
C TRP A 43 -9.86 -7.31 4.62
N LEU A 44 -9.80 -6.29 3.77
CA LEU A 44 -9.03 -6.34 2.53
C LEU A 44 -7.54 -6.47 2.82
N GLY A 45 -7.00 -5.64 3.72
CA GLY A 45 -5.59 -5.70 4.12
C GLY A 45 -5.22 -7.07 4.66
N ARG A 46 -6.06 -7.64 5.53
CA ARG A 46 -5.90 -9.01 6.02
C ARG A 46 -5.89 -10.04 4.89
N ALA A 47 -6.86 -9.98 3.97
CA ALA A 47 -6.94 -10.92 2.85
C ALA A 47 -5.69 -10.85 1.96
N VAL A 48 -5.21 -9.64 1.66
CA VAL A 48 -4.02 -9.38 0.84
C VAL A 48 -2.75 -9.87 1.53
N VAL A 49 -2.59 -9.60 2.84
CA VAL A 49 -1.41 -10.03 3.61
C VAL A 49 -1.40 -11.54 3.81
N GLU A 50 -2.51 -12.15 4.23
CA GLU A 50 -2.57 -13.58 4.57
C GLU A 50 -2.58 -14.50 3.32
N ASN A 51 -3.12 -14.04 2.19
CA ASN A 51 -3.32 -14.89 1.00
C ASN A 51 -2.59 -14.42 -0.25
N GLY A 52 -1.87 -13.29 -0.18
CA GLY A 52 -1.11 -12.76 -1.30
C GLY A 52 0.03 -13.70 -1.74
N ALA A 53 0.10 -14.01 -3.03
CA ALA A 53 1.17 -14.79 -3.64
C ALA A 53 2.39 -13.90 -3.99
N PHE A 54 2.84 -13.10 -3.04
CA PHE A 54 3.97 -12.19 -3.17
C PHE A 54 4.63 -12.00 -1.81
N GLN A 55 5.92 -11.69 -1.83
CA GLN A 55 6.64 -11.30 -0.63
C GLN A 55 6.07 -9.97 -0.14
N PHE A 56 5.69 -9.88 1.12
CA PHE A 56 5.27 -8.64 1.77
C PHE A 56 6.07 -8.43 3.05
N TRP A 57 6.54 -7.21 3.29
CA TRP A 57 7.25 -6.85 4.51
C TRP A 57 6.99 -5.41 4.95
N THR A 58 7.27 -5.16 6.22
CA THR A 58 7.46 -3.81 6.77
C THR A 58 8.79 -3.75 7.52
N LYS A 59 9.40 -2.57 7.54
CA LYS A 59 10.60 -2.26 8.31
C LYS A 59 10.45 -0.91 9.01
N ASN A 60 11.12 -0.75 10.14
CA ASN A 60 11.27 0.55 10.79
C ASN A 60 12.34 1.42 10.11
N ALA A 61 12.46 2.68 10.54
CA ALA A 61 13.43 3.65 10.02
C ALA A 61 14.89 3.12 10.00
N SER A 62 15.25 2.34 11.02
CA SER A 62 16.58 1.74 11.18
C SER A 62 16.82 0.50 10.33
N GLY A 63 15.82 0.05 9.55
CA GLY A 63 15.95 -1.09 8.64
C GLY A 63 15.69 -2.45 9.29
N TYR A 64 15.10 -2.49 10.48
CA TYR A 64 14.70 -3.76 11.09
C TYR A 64 13.32 -4.17 10.61
N TYR A 65 13.17 -5.44 10.21
CA TYR A 65 11.87 -6.00 9.86
C TYR A 65 10.89 -5.94 11.04
N THR A 66 9.69 -5.44 10.80
CA THR A 66 8.62 -5.31 11.80
C THR A 66 7.49 -6.29 11.58
N ALA A 67 7.25 -6.70 10.33
CA ALA A 67 6.31 -7.77 9.98
C ALA A 67 6.64 -8.30 8.58
N VAL A 68 6.28 -9.56 8.33
CA VAL A 68 6.32 -10.21 7.00
C VAL A 68 5.08 -11.10 6.85
N ASN A 69 4.70 -11.44 5.62
CA ASN A 69 3.65 -12.43 5.38
C ASN A 69 4.19 -13.87 5.26
N ASP A 70 3.29 -14.85 5.33
CA ASP A 70 3.62 -16.27 5.18
C ASP A 70 4.34 -16.60 3.87
N TYR A 71 4.00 -15.90 2.77
CA TYR A 71 4.66 -16.10 1.50
C TYR A 71 6.14 -15.69 1.57
N TYR A 72 6.46 -14.58 2.25
CA TYR A 72 7.84 -14.15 2.50
C TYR A 72 8.63 -15.26 3.19
N VAL A 73 8.11 -15.77 4.32
CA VAL A 73 8.73 -16.84 5.13
C VAL A 73 8.99 -18.08 4.28
N LYS A 74 7.96 -18.55 3.55
CA LYS A 74 8.06 -19.73 2.69
C LYS A 74 9.04 -19.54 1.54
N SER A 75 9.08 -18.34 0.95
CA SER A 75 9.98 -18.07 -0.18
C SER A 75 11.46 -18.12 0.20
N PHE A 76 11.79 -17.94 1.48
CA PHE A 76 13.14 -18.09 2.02
C PHE A 76 13.36 -19.42 2.74
N GLU A 77 12.41 -20.35 2.64
CA GLU A 77 12.44 -21.66 3.32
C GLU A 77 12.60 -21.58 4.84
N LEU A 78 12.09 -20.50 5.44
CA LEU A 78 12.12 -20.28 6.88
C LEU A 78 10.92 -20.96 7.56
N GLU A 79 11.05 -21.23 8.86
CA GLU A 79 9.97 -21.88 9.62
C GLU A 79 8.90 -20.88 10.05
N SER A 80 9.30 -19.65 10.39
CA SER A 80 8.39 -18.64 10.95
C SER A 80 8.78 -17.20 10.63
N ASP A 81 7.84 -16.28 10.82
CA ASP A 81 8.11 -14.84 10.77
C ASP A 81 9.07 -14.38 11.88
N ALA A 82 9.11 -15.07 13.02
CA ALA A 82 10.05 -14.81 14.11
C ALA A 82 11.53 -14.98 13.69
N ASP A 83 11.78 -15.75 12.63
CA ASP A 83 13.11 -15.87 12.04
C ASP A 83 13.53 -14.59 11.30
N VAL A 84 12.60 -13.71 10.94
CA VAL A 84 12.84 -12.47 10.19
C VAL A 84 12.64 -11.22 11.04
N VAL A 85 11.56 -11.16 11.82
CA VAL A 85 11.19 -9.95 12.59
C VAL A 85 12.30 -9.59 13.58
N GLY A 86 12.65 -8.31 13.61
CA GLY A 86 13.74 -7.76 14.43
C GLY A 86 15.14 -7.96 13.84
N LYS A 87 15.28 -8.50 12.63
CA LYS A 87 16.56 -8.60 11.92
C LYS A 87 16.74 -7.46 10.90
N THR A 88 17.97 -7.25 10.46
CA THR A 88 18.31 -6.41 9.30
C THR A 88 18.44 -7.25 8.03
N ASP A 89 18.54 -6.60 6.87
CA ASP A 89 18.81 -7.27 5.58
C ASP A 89 20.06 -8.15 5.62
N VAL A 90 21.15 -7.66 6.22
CA VAL A 90 22.40 -8.42 6.36
C VAL A 90 22.17 -9.69 7.19
N GLN A 91 21.47 -9.56 8.31
CA GLN A 91 21.18 -10.71 9.18
C GLN A 91 20.26 -11.72 8.51
N LEU A 92 19.28 -11.27 7.72
CA LEU A 92 18.41 -12.14 6.93
C LEU A 92 19.21 -12.88 5.86
N ILE A 93 20.05 -12.18 5.10
CA ILE A 93 20.85 -12.81 4.04
C ILE A 93 21.82 -13.84 4.62
N VAL A 94 22.48 -13.54 5.74
CA VAL A 94 23.36 -14.51 6.42
C VAL A 94 22.56 -15.73 6.89
N LEU A 95 21.35 -15.52 7.42
CA LEU A 95 20.48 -16.62 7.84
C LEU A 95 20.10 -17.54 6.67
N VAL A 96 19.68 -16.96 5.54
CA VAL A 96 19.27 -17.70 4.33
C VAL A 96 20.46 -18.39 3.65
N ALA A 97 21.62 -17.72 3.64
CA ALA A 97 22.83 -18.29 3.07
C ALA A 97 23.36 -19.46 3.92
N GLY A 98 23.25 -19.36 5.24
CA GLY A 98 23.86 -20.31 6.16
C GLY A 98 25.39 -20.27 6.05
N ASP A 99 26.01 -21.43 5.85
CA ASP A 99 27.47 -21.54 5.68
C ASP A 99 27.94 -21.30 4.23
N ARG A 100 27.01 -21.01 3.31
CA ARG A 100 27.30 -20.82 1.88
C ARG A 100 27.84 -19.44 1.57
N THR A 101 28.64 -19.36 0.53
CA THR A 101 29.09 -18.13 -0.10
C THR A 101 28.22 -17.80 -1.31
N ILE A 102 28.32 -16.57 -1.84
CA ILE A 102 27.57 -16.15 -3.02
C ILE A 102 27.85 -17.01 -4.26
N GLU A 103 29.06 -17.58 -4.37
CA GLU A 103 29.48 -18.45 -5.48
C GLU A 103 28.76 -19.80 -5.50
N ASP A 104 28.16 -20.19 -4.38
CA ASP A 104 27.40 -21.45 -4.25
C ASP A 104 25.98 -21.34 -4.80
N PHE A 105 25.52 -20.13 -5.14
CA PHE A 105 24.16 -19.89 -5.66
C PHE A 105 24.17 -19.80 -7.19
N GLU A 106 23.21 -20.46 -7.81
CA GLU A 106 22.96 -20.32 -9.25
C GLU A 106 22.61 -18.87 -9.61
N ASP A 107 22.93 -18.45 -10.84
CA ASP A 107 22.63 -17.12 -11.37
C ASP A 107 23.28 -15.93 -10.63
N ALA A 108 24.18 -16.16 -9.66
CA ALA A 108 24.97 -15.10 -9.04
C ALA A 108 25.85 -14.36 -10.06
N LYS A 109 25.92 -13.03 -9.97
CA LYS A 109 26.75 -12.22 -10.88
C LYS A 109 28.22 -12.20 -10.42
N PRO A 110 29.21 -12.03 -11.33
CA PRO A 110 30.63 -12.15 -11.00
C PRO A 110 31.16 -11.24 -9.87
N ASP A 111 30.56 -10.06 -9.66
CA ASP A 111 30.96 -9.11 -8.62
C ASP A 111 29.91 -8.97 -7.50
N GLU A 112 28.90 -9.84 -7.50
CA GLU A 112 27.85 -9.86 -6.49
C GLU A 112 28.36 -10.53 -5.22
N THR A 113 27.96 -9.99 -4.07
CA THR A 113 28.25 -10.52 -2.74
C THR A 113 26.98 -10.51 -1.90
N LEU A 114 26.92 -11.37 -0.88
CA LEU A 114 25.82 -11.35 0.10
C LEU A 114 25.60 -9.95 0.67
N ASP A 115 26.68 -9.25 1.02
CA ASP A 115 26.64 -7.88 1.56
C ASP A 115 26.14 -6.85 0.53
N SER A 116 26.53 -6.98 -0.75
CA SER A 116 26.05 -6.07 -1.80
C SER A 116 24.54 -6.18 -2.03
N ILE A 117 23.97 -7.40 -1.92
CA ILE A 117 22.53 -7.61 -2.04
C ILE A 117 21.80 -6.98 -0.86
N ALA A 118 22.27 -7.23 0.38
CA ALA A 118 21.69 -6.61 1.58
C ALA A 118 21.79 -5.08 1.54
N SER A 119 22.93 -4.55 1.08
CA SER A 119 23.16 -3.12 0.99
C SER A 119 22.21 -2.47 0.00
N ALA A 120 21.98 -3.09 -1.17
CA ALA A 120 21.02 -2.60 -2.15
C ALA A 120 19.60 -2.48 -1.56
N TYR A 121 19.15 -3.46 -0.78
CA TYR A 121 17.83 -3.39 -0.13
C TYR A 121 17.72 -2.17 0.79
N ARG A 122 18.76 -1.94 1.60
CA ARG A 122 18.82 -0.82 2.54
C ARG A 122 18.90 0.53 1.83
N GLU A 123 19.68 0.63 0.77
CA GLU A 123 19.78 1.83 -0.06
C GLU A 123 18.42 2.19 -0.67
N HIS A 124 17.69 1.21 -1.20
CA HIS A 124 16.34 1.42 -1.70
C HIS A 124 15.36 1.84 -0.60
N ASP A 125 15.45 1.24 0.60
CA ASP A 125 14.63 1.65 1.74
C ASP A 125 14.91 3.10 2.15
N MET A 126 16.18 3.51 2.19
CA MET A 126 16.60 4.88 2.50
C MET A 126 16.09 5.86 1.43
N MET A 127 16.21 5.52 0.15
CA MET A 127 15.70 6.37 -0.94
C MET A 127 14.19 6.64 -0.81
N VAL A 128 13.40 5.62 -0.47
CA VAL A 128 11.96 5.79 -0.26
C VAL A 128 11.66 6.65 0.96
N GLN A 129 12.40 6.45 2.07
CA GLN A 129 12.25 7.28 3.27
C GLN A 129 12.60 8.74 3.02
N GLU A 130 13.66 9.00 2.26
CA GLU A 130 14.12 10.36 1.93
C GLU A 130 13.18 11.07 0.95
N THR A 131 12.70 10.35 -0.07
CA THR A 131 11.83 10.94 -1.11
C THR A 131 10.38 11.03 -0.69
N GLY A 132 9.93 10.21 0.26
CA GLY A 132 8.53 10.09 0.65
C GLY A 132 7.64 9.49 -0.44
N LYS A 133 8.22 8.85 -1.47
CA LYS A 133 7.47 8.36 -2.65
C LYS A 133 7.53 6.85 -2.77
N ALA A 134 6.40 6.25 -3.15
CA ALA A 134 6.38 4.87 -3.59
C ALA A 134 7.25 4.72 -4.84
N THR A 135 8.18 3.78 -4.81
CA THR A 135 9.19 3.60 -5.87
C THR A 135 9.36 2.11 -6.18
N ARG A 136 9.58 1.83 -7.46
CA ARG A 136 9.86 0.50 -7.98
C ARG A 136 11.36 0.31 -8.14
N PHE A 137 11.86 -0.84 -7.69
CA PHE A 137 13.25 -1.25 -7.81
C PHE A 137 13.34 -2.64 -8.45
N ASN A 138 14.43 -2.88 -9.18
CA ASN A 138 14.81 -4.23 -9.57
C ASN A 138 15.83 -4.70 -8.53
N GLU A 139 15.46 -5.70 -7.76
CA GLU A 139 16.27 -6.25 -6.67
C GLU A 139 16.67 -7.69 -6.99
N ARG A 140 17.75 -8.13 -6.34
CA ARG A 140 18.29 -9.49 -6.46
C ARG A 140 17.96 -10.22 -5.17
N VAL A 141 17.37 -11.41 -5.22
CA VAL A 141 16.95 -12.19 -4.04
C VAL A 141 17.65 -13.52 -4.02
N ILE A 142 18.11 -13.94 -2.84
CA ILE A 142 18.71 -15.25 -2.60
C ILE A 142 17.65 -16.16 -1.99
N ALA A 143 17.28 -17.23 -2.69
CA ALA A 143 16.43 -18.30 -2.18
C ALA A 143 16.50 -19.51 -3.12
N ASP A 144 16.16 -20.71 -2.63
CA ASP A 144 16.09 -21.94 -3.45
C ASP A 144 17.37 -22.20 -4.26
N ASP A 145 18.52 -22.14 -3.59
CA ASP A 145 19.86 -22.34 -4.17
C ASP A 145 20.26 -21.40 -5.33
N ARG A 146 19.53 -20.30 -5.52
CA ARG A 146 19.77 -19.35 -6.62
C ARG A 146 19.67 -17.88 -6.20
N VAL A 147 20.17 -17.00 -7.07
CA VAL A 147 19.97 -15.55 -7.01
C VAL A 147 19.16 -15.09 -8.22
N TYR A 148 17.94 -14.62 -8.00
CA TYR A 148 17.03 -14.21 -9.07
C TYR A 148 16.56 -12.77 -8.94
N ASP A 149 16.11 -12.20 -10.06
CA ASP A 149 15.57 -10.84 -10.09
C ASP A 149 14.13 -10.80 -9.59
N VAL A 150 13.83 -9.79 -8.77
CA VAL A 150 12.47 -9.44 -8.35
C VAL A 150 12.18 -7.99 -8.70
N VAL A 151 10.90 -7.70 -8.92
CA VAL A 151 10.40 -6.33 -8.88
C VAL A 151 9.95 -6.05 -7.45
N ALA A 152 10.68 -5.17 -6.77
CA ALA A 152 10.30 -4.67 -5.46
C ALA A 152 9.57 -3.32 -5.61
N ILE A 153 8.41 -3.18 -4.98
CA ILE A 153 7.69 -1.91 -4.87
C ILE A 153 7.71 -1.53 -3.40
N LYS A 154 8.29 -0.39 -3.08
CA LYS A 154 8.48 0.08 -1.69
C LYS A 154 7.85 1.45 -1.50
N ALA A 155 7.23 1.69 -0.35
CA ALA A 155 6.61 2.95 0.02
C ALA A 155 6.94 3.34 1.47
N PRO A 156 6.88 4.63 1.84
CA PRO A 156 7.10 5.06 3.22
C PRO A 156 5.98 4.51 4.12
N PHE A 157 6.35 4.00 5.30
CA PHE A 157 5.39 3.44 6.25
C PHE A 157 5.89 3.59 7.69
N GLU A 158 5.14 4.29 8.54
CA GLU A 158 5.44 4.47 9.98
C GLU A 158 6.90 4.92 10.27
N GLY A 159 7.43 5.82 9.43
CA GLY A 159 8.82 6.31 9.53
C GLY A 159 9.87 5.35 8.98
N GLY A 160 9.49 4.15 8.55
CA GLY A 160 10.30 3.20 7.78
C GLY A 160 9.70 2.91 6.41
N THR A 161 9.65 1.63 6.03
CA THR A 161 9.17 1.19 4.72
C THR A 161 8.17 0.03 4.80
N VAL A 162 7.24 0.01 3.85
CA VAL A 162 6.45 -1.16 3.48
C VAL A 162 6.84 -1.56 2.07
N GLY A 163 6.88 -2.86 1.78
CA GLY A 163 7.21 -3.31 0.44
C GLY A 163 6.56 -4.62 0.07
N ILE A 164 6.45 -4.80 -1.25
CA ILE A 164 6.17 -6.08 -1.88
C ILE A 164 7.26 -6.43 -2.88
N ALA A 165 7.50 -7.72 -3.07
CA ALA A 165 8.37 -8.21 -4.14
C ALA A 165 7.72 -9.38 -4.87
N ILE A 166 7.85 -9.32 -6.20
CA ILE A 166 7.31 -10.30 -7.13
C ILE A 166 8.49 -10.83 -7.96
N PRO A 167 8.73 -12.16 -7.99
CA PRO A 167 9.74 -12.74 -8.86
C PRO A 167 9.50 -12.36 -10.31
N ARG A 168 10.55 -11.95 -11.01
CA ARG A 168 10.49 -11.83 -12.48
C ARG A 168 10.62 -13.22 -13.06
N ASN A 169 9.53 -13.74 -13.63
CA ASN A 169 9.68 -14.85 -14.56
C ASN A 169 10.37 -14.34 -15.83
N ALA A 170 11.10 -15.21 -16.53
CA ALA A 170 11.87 -14.89 -17.73
C ALA A 170 11.05 -14.24 -18.87
N ASP A 171 9.72 -14.28 -18.80
CA ASP A 171 8.78 -13.71 -19.78
C ASP A 171 8.05 -12.43 -19.31
N ASP A 172 8.22 -11.98 -18.07
CA ASP A 172 7.42 -10.88 -17.49
C ASP A 172 8.09 -9.50 -17.61
N ASP A 173 8.06 -8.94 -18.82
CA ASP A 173 8.27 -7.50 -19.10
C ASP A 173 7.03 -6.67 -18.66
N ILE A 174 6.64 -6.78 -17.39
CA ILE A 174 5.54 -5.95 -16.84
C ILE A 174 6.12 -4.59 -16.42
N ASN A 175 6.11 -3.65 -17.36
CA ASN A 175 6.31 -2.22 -17.10
C ASN A 175 4.98 -1.57 -16.68
N VAL A 176 4.52 -1.83 -15.44
CA VAL A 176 3.52 -0.95 -14.83
C VAL A 176 4.26 0.25 -14.25
N VAL A 177 4.20 1.36 -14.98
CA VAL A 177 4.48 2.70 -14.45
C VAL A 177 3.17 3.17 -13.83
N VAL A 178 3.10 3.30 -12.51
CA VAL A 178 2.02 4.06 -11.88
C VAL A 178 2.46 5.51 -11.89
N THR A 179 2.16 6.23 -12.98
CA THR A 179 2.13 7.69 -12.92
C THR A 179 0.83 8.07 -12.21
N SER A 180 0.95 8.71 -11.06
CA SER A 180 -0.14 9.54 -10.56
C SER A 180 -0.19 10.79 -11.45
N GLU A 181 -0.86 10.69 -12.60
CA GLU A 181 -1.30 11.87 -13.32
C GLU A 181 -2.50 12.42 -12.53
N SER A 182 -2.31 13.58 -11.93
CA SER A 182 -3.38 14.38 -11.37
C SER A 182 -4.21 14.91 -12.52
N ASP A 183 -5.44 14.41 -12.64
CA ASP A 183 -6.52 15.03 -13.41
C ASP A 183 -6.81 16.41 -12.81
N ASP A 184 -6.20 17.45 -13.34
CA ASP A 184 -6.68 18.81 -13.13
C ASP A 184 -7.72 19.10 -14.22
N ASP A 185 -8.98 19.07 -13.77
CA ASP A 185 -10.20 19.41 -14.48
C ASP A 185 -10.03 20.60 -15.44
N GLU A 186 -10.40 20.37 -16.70
CA GLU A 186 -10.65 21.44 -17.65
C GLU A 186 -11.88 22.23 -17.18
N SER A 187 -11.68 23.50 -16.83
CA SER A 187 -12.77 24.46 -16.77
C SER A 187 -12.97 25.05 -18.16
N ASP A 188 -13.96 24.51 -18.86
CA ASP A 188 -14.71 25.18 -19.92
C ASP A 188 -15.20 26.54 -19.41
N ASP A 189 -14.85 27.63 -20.10
CA ASP A 189 -15.64 28.86 -20.04
C ASP A 189 -15.96 29.29 -21.47
N ASP A 190 -17.26 29.26 -21.72
CA ASP A 190 -18.01 29.42 -22.95
C ASP A 190 -17.72 30.70 -23.74
N GLU A 191 -17.94 30.54 -25.05
CA GLU A 191 -18.00 31.58 -26.06
C GLU A 191 -19.12 32.60 -25.81
N SER A 192 -18.88 33.83 -26.26
CA SER A 192 -19.91 34.64 -26.90
C SER A 192 -19.26 35.74 -27.75
N ASP A 193 -19.08 35.43 -29.02
CA ASP A 193 -19.67 36.08 -30.19
C ASP A 193 -20.03 37.58 -30.19
N ASP A 194 -19.97 38.08 -31.44
CA ASP A 194 -20.57 39.31 -32.01
C ASP A 194 -19.74 40.61 -31.85
N ASP A 195 -19.47 41.41 -32.89
CA ASP A 195 -20.00 41.45 -34.25
C ASP A 195 -19.19 42.45 -35.10
N GLU A 196 -19.26 42.26 -36.42
CA GLU A 196 -19.28 43.26 -37.50
C GLU A 196 -18.09 44.25 -37.67
N SER A 197 -17.64 44.65 -38.86
CA SER A 197 -17.85 44.33 -40.28
C SER A 197 -16.96 45.32 -41.05
N ASP A 198 -16.45 44.90 -42.21
CA ASP A 198 -16.11 45.65 -43.43
C ASP A 198 -15.88 47.18 -43.37
N ASP A 199 -14.73 47.64 -43.89
CA ASP A 199 -14.72 48.42 -45.14
C ASP A 199 -13.30 48.77 -45.62
N ASP A 200 -13.17 48.74 -46.94
CA ASP A 200 -12.02 49.05 -47.80
C ASP A 200 -11.48 50.49 -47.68
N ASP A 201 -10.14 50.65 -47.71
CA ASP A 201 -9.33 51.44 -48.68
C ASP A 201 -7.84 51.53 -48.27
#